data_AF-A0A355B1Z8-F1
#
_entry.id   AF-A0A355B1Z8-F1
#
_cell.length_a   1.000
_cell.length_b   1.000
_cell.length_c   1.000
_cell.angle_alpha   90.00
_cell.angle_beta   90.00
_cell.angle_gamma   90.00
#
_symmetry.space_group_name_H-M   'P 1'
#
loop_
_entity.id
_entity.type
_entity.pdbx_description
1 polymer ?
#
loop_
_entity_poly.entity_id
_entity_poly.type
_entity_poly.pdbx_seq_one_letter_code
_entity_poly.pdbx_strand_id
1 'polypeptide(L)'
;MLYSRPCEYAIRALTHITVNKDAHLIRAQEIAEIEKLPAPYLAKLLQQLARAGLLVSVKGPKGGFGLARSPNEISLLEVVSAVDGEEGFTRCAVGLAECSDSAPCPLHDTWKPLRTEILDYMAGMSLADLAEAMERKILLVGTDSE
;
A
#
# COMPACT_ATOMS: atom_id res chain seq x y z
N MET A 1 12.68 -0.67 8.54
CA MET A 1 11.70 -1.60 7.94
C MET A 1 11.57 -1.26 6.46
N LEU A 2 11.17 -2.22 5.62
CA LEU A 2 11.07 -2.05 4.17
C LEU A 2 10.08 -0.95 3.76
N TYR A 3 9.01 -0.78 4.55
CA TYR A 3 7.98 0.22 4.34
C TYR A 3 8.03 1.29 5.42
N SER A 4 7.63 2.52 5.09
CA SER A 4 7.32 3.52 6.11
C SER A 4 6.07 3.13 6.90
N ARG A 5 5.92 3.67 8.11
CA ARG A 5 4.68 3.49 8.89
C ARG A 5 3.42 3.93 8.11
N PRO A 6 3.38 5.12 7.46
CA PRO A 6 2.29 5.48 6.56
C PRO A 6 1.97 4.41 5.52
N CYS A 7 2.98 3.80 4.90
CA CYS A 7 2.79 2.78 3.88
C CYS A 7 2.21 1.50 4.46
N GLU A 8 2.68 1.05 5.64
CA GLU A 8 2.08 -0.09 6.35
C GLU A 8 0.60 0.14 6.65
N TYR A 9 0.23 1.35 7.09
CA TYR A 9 -1.17 1.71 7.32
C TYR A 9 -2.00 1.73 6.03
N ALA A 10 -1.42 2.20 4.92
CA ALA A 10 -2.08 2.22 3.62
C ALA A 10 -2.36 0.80 3.12
N ILE A 11 -1.37 -0.10 3.21
CA ILE A 11 -1.51 -1.50 2.81
C ILE A 11 -2.63 -2.17 3.62
N ARG A 12 -2.66 -2.00 4.95
CA ARG A 12 -3.71 -2.58 5.78
C ARG A 12 -5.09 -1.99 5.49
N ALA A 13 -5.19 -0.67 5.33
CA ALA A 13 -6.44 0.00 4.99
C ALA A 13 -7.02 -0.48 3.65
N LEU A 14 -6.19 -0.56 2.60
CA LEU A 14 -6.62 -1.03 1.28
C LEU A 14 -7.00 -2.51 1.29
N THR A 15 -6.26 -3.33 2.03
CA THR A 15 -6.60 -4.75 2.23
C THR A 15 -7.96 -4.87 2.90
N HIS A 16 -8.22 -4.08 3.95
CA HIS A 16 -9.50 -4.08 4.66
C HIS A 16 -10.67 -3.61 3.79
N ILE A 17 -10.47 -2.56 2.98
CA ILE A 17 -11.46 -2.11 1.98
C ILE A 17 -11.76 -3.24 0.98
N THR A 18 -10.74 -4.00 0.57
CA THR A 18 -10.89 -5.07 -0.42
C THR A 18 -11.61 -6.30 0.13
N VAL A 19 -11.38 -6.65 1.39
CA VAL A 19 -12.06 -7.78 2.06
C VAL A 19 -13.55 -7.51 2.28
N ASN A 20 -13.93 -6.27 2.59
CA ASN A 20 -15.32 -5.88 2.82
C ASN A 20 -16.08 -5.66 1.50
N LYS A 21 -16.32 -6.76 0.77
CA LYS A 21 -16.98 -6.76 -0.56
C LYS A 21 -18.40 -6.17 -0.54
N ASP A 22 -19.08 -6.21 0.60
CA ASP A 22 -20.46 -5.72 0.75
C ASP A 22 -20.54 -4.18 0.85
N ALA A 23 -19.45 -3.52 1.28
CA ALA A 23 -19.39 -2.08 1.43
C ALA A 23 -18.66 -1.43 0.25
N HIS A 24 -19.42 -0.82 -0.67
CA HIS A 24 -18.82 -0.09 -1.80
C HIS A 24 -18.00 1.13 -1.35
N LEU A 25 -18.28 1.65 -0.15
CA LEU A 25 -17.57 2.77 0.47
C LEU A 25 -17.44 2.51 1.97
N ILE A 26 -16.25 2.76 2.52
CA ILE A 26 -15.97 2.68 3.96
C ILE A 26 -15.54 4.05 4.47
N ARG A 27 -16.04 4.48 5.64
CA ARG A 27 -15.61 5.76 6.21
C ARG A 27 -14.20 5.65 6.78
N ALA A 28 -13.44 6.74 6.68
CA ALA A 28 -12.11 6.81 7.31
C ALA A 28 -12.16 6.56 8.82
N GLN A 29 -13.26 6.93 9.48
CA GLN A 29 -13.47 6.68 10.91
C GLN A 29 -13.49 5.19 11.24
N GLU A 30 -14.18 4.38 10.42
CA GLU A 30 -14.30 2.93 10.62
C GLU A 30 -12.94 2.25 10.51
N ILE A 31 -12.16 2.60 9.49
CA ILE A 31 -10.82 2.04 9.30
C ILE A 31 -9.87 2.54 10.41
N ALA A 32 -10.03 3.77 10.88
CA ALA A 32 -9.18 4.35 11.93
C ALA A 32 -9.38 3.66 13.27
N GLU A 33 -10.60 3.24 13.59
CA GLU A 33 -10.91 2.48 14.81
C GLU A 33 -10.25 1.10 14.77
N ILE A 34 -10.32 0.41 13.63
CA ILE A 34 -9.68 -0.90 13.42
C ILE A 34 -8.15 -0.79 13.54
N GLU A 35 -7.57 0.23 12.92
CA GLU A 35 -6.11 0.46 12.93
C GLU A 35 -5.61 1.15 14.21
N LYS A 36 -6.51 1.54 15.12
CA LYS A 36 -6.21 2.32 16.34
C LYS A 36 -5.41 3.60 16.03
N LEU A 37 -5.86 4.34 15.01
CA LEU A 37 -5.24 5.58 14.53
C LEU A 37 -6.15 6.79 14.72
N PRO A 38 -5.59 8.01 14.79
CA PRO A 38 -6.39 9.22 14.67
C PRO A 38 -7.07 9.29 13.30
N ALA A 39 -8.40 9.38 13.28
CA ALA A 39 -9.17 9.46 12.05
C ALA A 39 -8.73 10.58 11.07
N PRO A 40 -8.33 11.80 11.52
CA PRO A 40 -7.82 12.83 10.61
C PRO A 40 -6.54 12.43 9.88
N TYR A 41 -5.66 11.67 10.55
CA TYR A 41 -4.44 11.16 9.95
C TYR A 41 -4.76 10.14 8.87
N LEU A 42 -5.61 9.16 9.17
CA LEU A 42 -6.00 8.15 8.21
C LEU A 42 -6.77 8.75 7.04
N ALA A 43 -7.68 9.70 7.28
CA ALA A 43 -8.37 10.41 6.21
C ALA A 43 -7.40 11.11 5.26
N LYS A 44 -6.34 11.74 5.76
CA LYS A 44 -5.30 12.36 4.92
C LYS A 44 -4.58 11.32 4.06
N LEU A 45 -4.24 10.16 4.62
CA LEU A 45 -3.60 9.06 3.90
C LEU A 45 -4.52 8.49 2.82
N LEU A 46 -5.80 8.25 3.12
CA LEU A 46 -6.78 7.77 2.13
C LEU A 46 -7.02 8.79 1.02
N GLN A 47 -6.99 10.10 1.32
CA GLN A 47 -7.05 11.15 0.30
C GLN A 47 -5.80 11.17 -0.59
N GLN A 48 -4.61 10.86 -0.07
CA GLN A 48 -3.40 10.70 -0.87
C GLN A 48 -3.55 9.54 -1.86
N LEU A 49 -4.03 8.38 -1.39
CA LEU A 49 -4.31 7.22 -2.24
C LEU A 49 -5.40 7.52 -3.29
N ALA A 50 -6.41 8.33 -2.93
CA ALA A 50 -7.44 8.76 -3.87
C ALA A 50 -6.88 9.66 -4.98
N ARG A 51 -5.96 10.58 -4.64
CA ARG A 51 -5.26 11.41 -5.64
C ARG A 51 -4.35 10.59 -6.55
N ALA A 52 -3.80 9.48 -6.04
CA ALA A 52 -3.04 8.52 -6.82
C ALA A 52 -3.91 7.60 -7.69
N GLY A 53 -5.24 7.75 -7.67
CA GLY A 53 -6.16 6.94 -8.49
C GLY A 53 -6.36 5.51 -7.98
N LEU A 54 -5.98 5.23 -6.72
CA LEU A 54 -6.19 3.91 -6.10
C LEU A 54 -7.54 3.82 -5.40
N LEU A 55 -8.03 4.95 -4.90
CA LEU A 55 -9.33 5.09 -4.24
C LEU A 55 -10.19 6.17 -4.93
N VAL A 56 -11.50 6.05 -4.76
CA VAL A 56 -12.45 7.14 -4.94
C VAL A 56 -12.91 7.64 -3.58
N SER A 57 -13.20 8.94 -3.48
CA SER A 57 -13.73 9.56 -2.26
C SER A 57 -15.08 10.19 -2.54
N VAL A 58 -16.10 9.75 -1.79
CA VAL A 58 -17.46 10.30 -1.87
C VAL A 58 -17.72 11.12 -0.61
N LYS A 59 -18.25 12.34 -0.79
CA LYS A 59 -18.59 13.25 0.31
C LYS A 59 -20.02 13.02 0.81
N GLY A 60 -20.29 13.46 2.04
CA GLY A 60 -21.63 13.48 2.63
C GLY A 60 -21.86 12.41 3.70
N PRO A 61 -23.07 12.34 4.29
CA PRO A 61 -23.35 11.46 5.42
C PRO A 61 -23.18 9.96 5.12
N LYS A 62 -23.37 9.55 3.86
CA LYS A 62 -23.14 8.17 3.37
C LYS A 62 -21.86 8.06 2.52
N GLY A 63 -21.00 9.07 2.61
CA GLY A 63 -19.72 9.10 1.90
C GLY A 63 -18.68 8.18 2.54
N GLY A 64 -17.52 8.11 1.91
CA GLY A 64 -16.43 7.22 2.32
C GLY A 64 -15.40 7.06 1.21
N PHE A 65 -14.60 6.01 1.33
CA PHE A 65 -13.59 5.61 0.36
C PHE A 65 -13.88 4.22 -0.18
N GLY A 66 -13.69 4.04 -1.47
CA GLY A 66 -13.80 2.75 -2.15
C GLY A 66 -12.70 2.61 -3.19
N LEU A 67 -12.46 1.39 -3.68
CA LEU A 67 -11.46 1.16 -4.73
C LEU A 67 -11.87 1.92 -6.02
N ALA A 68 -10.90 2.56 -6.66
CA ALA A 68 -11.14 3.27 -7.92
C ALA A 68 -11.29 2.33 -9.13
N ARG A 69 -10.77 1.11 -9.01
CA ARG A 69 -10.74 0.07 -10.04
C ARG A 69 -10.65 -1.32 -9.39
N SER A 70 -10.63 -2.37 -10.21
CA SER A 70 -10.61 -3.74 -9.71
C SER A 70 -9.42 -3.98 -8.77
N PRO A 71 -9.58 -4.71 -7.64
CA PRO A 71 -8.46 -5.03 -6.75
C PRO A 71 -7.39 -5.90 -7.43
N ASN A 72 -7.73 -6.62 -8.50
CA ASN A 72 -6.77 -7.38 -9.31
C ASN A 72 -5.86 -6.49 -10.16
N GLU A 73 -6.24 -5.22 -10.38
CA GLU A 73 -5.50 -4.28 -11.22
C GLU A 73 -4.62 -3.33 -10.40
N ILE A 74 -4.77 -3.31 -9.07
CA ILE A 74 -4.00 -2.45 -8.17
C ILE A 74 -2.88 -3.29 -7.56
N SER A 75 -1.65 -3.01 -7.95
CA SER A 75 -0.46 -3.69 -7.43
C SER A 75 -0.01 -3.13 -6.07
N LEU A 76 0.70 -3.94 -5.28
CA LEU A 76 1.38 -3.50 -4.07
C LEU A 76 2.41 -2.41 -4.40
N LEU A 77 3.11 -2.51 -5.52
CA LEU A 77 4.05 -1.48 -5.96
C LEU A 77 3.37 -0.11 -6.10
N GLU A 78 2.18 -0.03 -6.70
CA GLU A 78 1.45 1.23 -6.83
C GLU A 78 1.05 1.82 -5.47
N VAL A 79 0.68 0.98 -4.51
CA VAL A 79 0.39 1.44 -3.13
C VAL A 79 1.65 2.04 -2.51
N VAL A 80 2.79 1.37 -2.62
CA VAL A 80 4.04 1.85 -2.03
C VAL A 80 4.53 3.12 -2.72
N SER A 81 4.51 3.15 -4.06
CA SER A 81 4.86 4.35 -4.83
C SER A 81 3.96 5.54 -4.49
N ALA A 82 2.66 5.32 -4.26
CA ALA A 82 1.74 6.38 -3.89
C ALA A 82 2.02 6.98 -2.50
N VAL A 83 2.65 6.23 -1.58
CA VAL A 83 2.85 6.63 -0.18
C VAL A 83 4.29 7.03 0.12
N ASP A 84 5.24 6.18 -0.23
CA ASP A 84 6.68 6.34 0.04
C ASP A 84 7.45 6.96 -1.14
N GLY A 85 6.82 7.01 -2.32
CA GLY A 85 7.45 7.47 -3.54
C GLY A 85 8.40 6.43 -4.16
N GLU A 86 8.77 6.66 -5.41
CA GLU A 86 9.67 5.76 -6.17
C GLU A 86 11.15 5.99 -5.83
N GLU A 87 11.47 7.08 -5.13
CA GLU A 87 12.84 7.44 -4.79
C GLU A 87 13.53 6.38 -3.91
N GLY A 88 12.78 5.67 -3.07
CA GLY A 88 13.32 4.58 -2.25
C GLY A 88 13.92 3.44 -3.07
N PHE A 89 13.34 3.18 -4.25
CA PHE A 89 13.72 2.07 -5.13
C PHE A 89 14.57 2.50 -6.33
N THR A 90 14.80 3.79 -6.51
CA THR A 90 15.66 4.31 -7.59
C THR A 90 16.98 4.87 -7.05
N ARG A 91 17.06 5.16 -5.75
CA ARG A 91 18.29 5.60 -5.09
C ARG A 91 19.37 4.52 -5.04
N CYS A 92 20.61 5.00 -4.96
CA CYS A 92 21.78 4.19 -4.67
C CYS A 92 21.66 3.59 -3.26
N ALA A 93 21.90 2.29 -3.11
CA ALA A 93 21.86 1.61 -1.81
C ALA A 93 22.82 2.21 -0.76
N VAL A 94 23.94 2.78 -1.22
CA VAL A 94 24.96 3.39 -0.35
C VAL A 94 24.87 4.91 -0.29
N GLY A 95 23.82 5.51 -0.87
CA GLY A 95 23.53 6.94 -0.75
C GLY A 95 24.43 7.87 -1.57
N LEU A 96 25.12 7.36 -2.60
CA LEU A 96 25.86 8.23 -3.52
C LEU A 96 24.90 9.06 -4.39
N ALA A 97 25.33 10.29 -4.71
CA ALA A 97 24.56 11.24 -5.51
C ALA A 97 24.34 10.74 -6.95
N GLU A 98 25.30 10.01 -7.50
CA GLU A 98 25.22 9.40 -8.84
C GLU A 98 25.46 7.89 -8.74
N CYS A 99 24.54 7.12 -9.30
CA CYS A 99 24.65 5.67 -9.43
C CYS A 99 23.84 5.22 -10.65
N SER A 100 24.52 4.80 -11.70
CA SER A 100 23.92 4.37 -12.96
C SER A 100 24.77 3.31 -13.64
N ASP A 101 24.26 2.69 -14.70
CA ASP A 101 25.06 1.73 -15.49
C ASP A 101 26.31 2.38 -16.11
N SER A 102 26.27 3.68 -16.38
CA SER A 102 27.41 4.46 -16.89
C SER A 102 28.32 5.03 -15.79
N ALA A 103 27.84 5.06 -14.54
CA ALA A 103 28.58 5.54 -13.36
C ALA A 103 28.23 4.65 -12.15
N PRO A 104 28.68 3.39 -12.14
CA PRO A 104 28.28 2.43 -11.12
C PRO A 104 28.98 2.71 -9.80
N CYS A 105 28.24 2.62 -8.70
CA CYS A 105 28.84 2.55 -7.37
C CYS A 105 29.47 1.16 -7.12
N PRO A 106 30.30 0.99 -6.07
CA PRO A 106 30.88 -0.31 -5.75
C PRO A 106 29.89 -1.45 -5.48
N LEU A 107 28.62 -1.11 -5.18
CA LEU A 107 27.54 -2.07 -4.94
C LEU A 107 26.54 -2.15 -6.11
N HIS A 108 26.77 -1.46 -7.23
CA HIS A 108 25.76 -1.29 -8.28
C HIS A 108 25.32 -2.61 -8.88
N ASP A 109 26.27 -3.44 -9.31
CA ASP A 109 25.97 -4.69 -10.03
C ASP A 109 25.36 -5.77 -9.11
N THR A 110 25.54 -5.67 -7.80
CA THR A 110 24.91 -6.58 -6.83
C THR A 110 23.57 -6.06 -6.33
N TRP A 111 23.42 -4.74 -6.17
CA TRP A 111 22.19 -4.13 -5.68
C TRP A 111 21.11 -4.01 -6.76
N LYS A 112 21.49 -3.63 -8.00
CA LYS A 112 20.54 -3.40 -9.09
C LYS A 112 19.65 -4.63 -9.35
N PRO A 113 20.18 -5.86 -9.51
CA PRO A 113 19.34 -7.04 -9.74
C PRO A 113 18.39 -7.33 -8.57
N LEU A 114 18.90 -7.29 -7.33
CA LEU A 114 18.09 -7.54 -6.13
C LEU A 114 16.94 -6.53 -6.00
N ARG A 115 17.22 -5.26 -6.29
CA ARG A 115 16.22 -4.19 -6.30
C ARG A 115 15.16 -4.42 -7.37
N THR A 116 15.57 -4.86 -8.57
CA THR A 116 14.64 -5.25 -9.63
C THR A 116 13.75 -6.41 -9.19
N GLU A 117 14.29 -7.45 -8.56
CA GLU A 117 13.49 -8.57 -8.05
C GLU A 117 12.47 -8.13 -7.00
N ILE A 118 12.83 -7.22 -6.09
CA ILE A 118 11.89 -6.66 -5.10
C ILE A 118 10.76 -5.89 -5.80
N LEU A 119 11.10 -5.05 -6.77
CA LEU A 119 10.12 -4.25 -7.53
C LEU A 119 9.18 -5.16 -8.33
N ASP A 120 9.71 -6.16 -9.02
CA ASP A 120 8.93 -7.11 -9.81
C ASP A 120 7.99 -7.94 -8.92
N TYR A 121 8.47 -8.35 -7.74
CA TYR A 121 7.64 -9.06 -6.76
C TYR A 121 6.47 -8.18 -6.28
N MET A 122 6.73 -6.91 -5.97
CA MET A 122 5.68 -5.97 -5.56
C MET A 122 4.72 -5.62 -6.70
N ALA A 123 5.20 -5.55 -7.94
CA ALA A 123 4.39 -5.30 -9.12
C ALA A 123 3.47 -6.50 -9.43
N GLY A 124 3.95 -7.72 -9.18
CA GLY A 124 3.20 -8.96 -9.41
C GLY A 124 2.16 -9.31 -8.34
N MET A 125 2.10 -8.57 -7.23
CA MET A 125 1.16 -8.82 -6.13
C MET A 125 0.05 -7.78 -6.14
N SER A 126 -1.20 -8.21 -6.26
CA SER A 126 -2.38 -7.34 -6.31
C SER A 126 -3.03 -7.15 -4.93
N LEU A 127 -3.93 -6.16 -4.79
CA LEU A 127 -4.77 -6.03 -3.59
C LEU A 127 -5.67 -7.25 -3.38
N ALA A 128 -6.07 -7.94 -4.45
CA ALA A 128 -6.84 -9.18 -4.35
C ALA A 128 -6.03 -10.30 -3.69
N ASP A 129 -4.75 -10.45 -4.05
CA ASP A 129 -3.85 -11.43 -3.43
C ASP A 129 -3.63 -11.14 -1.94
N LEU A 130 -3.47 -9.85 -1.60
CA LEU A 130 -3.34 -9.41 -0.20
C LEU A 130 -4.63 -9.69 0.60
N ALA A 131 -5.80 -9.42 0.01
CA ALA A 131 -7.09 -9.69 0.63
C ALA A 131 -7.30 -11.19 0.86
N GLU A 132 -6.99 -12.04 -0.12
CA GLU A 132 -7.08 -13.49 0.01
C GLU A 132 -6.13 -14.00 1.11
N ALA A 133 -4.91 -13.47 1.19
CA ALA A 133 -3.98 -13.78 2.26
C ALA A 133 -4.51 -13.35 3.65
N MET A 134 -5.18 -12.20 3.73
CA MET A 134 -5.79 -11.73 4.97
C MET A 134 -7.00 -12.58 5.38
N GLU A 135 -7.88 -12.94 4.45
CA GLU A 135 -9.01 -13.85 4.70
C GLU A 135 -8.50 -15.20 5.26
N ARG A 136 -7.46 -15.78 4.64
CA ARG A 136 -6.79 -16.99 5.16
C ARG A 136 -6.25 -16.78 6.57
N LYS A 137 -5.60 -15.64 6.84
CA LYS A 137 -5.07 -15.32 8.18
C LYS A 137 -6.19 -15.24 9.22
N ILE A 138 -7.31 -14.58 8.92
CA ILE A 138 -8.46 -14.45 9.82
C ILE A 138 -9.01 -15.84 10.19
N LEU A 139 -9.10 -16.76 9.22
CA LEU A 139 -9.52 -18.15 9.46
C LEU A 139 -8.56 -18.92 10.37
N LEU A 140 -7.25 -18.68 10.24
CA LEU A 140 -6.23 -19.39 11.02
C LEU A 140 -6.09 -18.89 12.46
N VAL A 141 -6.27 -17.58 12.68
CA VAL A 141 -6.09 -16.96 14.00
C VAL A 141 -7.35 -17.08 14.86
N GLY A 142 -8.52 -17.37 14.25
CA GLY A 142 -9.81 -17.28 14.93
C GLY A 142 -10.17 -15.82 15.21
N THR A 143 -11.46 -15.50 15.21
CA THR A 143 -11.96 -14.16 15.57
C THR A 143 -11.89 -13.95 17.08
N ASP A 144 -10.72 -14.10 17.70
CA ASP A 144 -10.51 -13.80 19.11
C ASP A 144 -9.83 -12.44 19.22
N SER A 145 -10.63 -11.40 19.03
CA SER A 145 -10.32 -10.02 19.42
C SER A 145 -11.65 -9.31 19.72
N GLU A 146 -12.33 -9.77 20.78
CA GLU A 146 -13.23 -8.89 21.54
C GLU A 146 -12.44 -7.72 22.16
#